data_AF-A0A1E7HMW8-F1
#
_entry.id   AF-A0A1E7HMW8-F1
#
_cell.length_a   1.000
_cell.length_b   1.000
_cell.length_c   1.000
_cell.angle_alpha   90.00
_cell.angle_beta   90.00
_cell.angle_gamma   90.00
#
_symmetry.space_group_name_H-M   'P 1'
#
loop_
_entity.id
_entity.type
_entity.pdbx_description
1 polymer ?
#
loop_
_entity_poly.entity_id
_entity_poly.type
_entity_poly.pdbx_seq_one_letter_code
_entity_poly.pdbx_strand_id
1 'polypeptide(L)'
;MAGIFGKIRQKLSRAGDKMDKYQEAITFAEAGESDYAMETMTEQREEQEPTKLLVMGRESTFSKEIIDYALEMAQRMSYEVLALNTAHLSCETFKLFSSSRNQVCEEFKSMSEKSAGLFQEAAAEKGIPFDHVVMFSEPEEALESINREHKDIAFVVSESVEDRGESRIEEGERLRRNLYVYSMV
;
A
#
# COMPACT_ATOMS: atom_id res chain seq x y z
N MET A 1 -8.18 33.86 -10.63
CA MET A 1 -7.87 32.84 -11.65
C MET A 1 -6.36 32.76 -11.85
N ALA A 2 -5.69 31.83 -11.17
CA ALA A 2 -4.31 31.42 -11.42
C ALA A 2 -4.08 30.11 -10.63
N GLY A 3 -4.07 28.95 -11.29
CA GLY A 3 -4.00 27.69 -10.54
C GLY A 3 -3.75 26.40 -11.30
N ILE A 4 -3.45 26.45 -12.60
CA ILE A 4 -3.28 25.22 -13.42
C ILE A 4 -1.90 25.17 -14.12
N PHE A 5 -1.22 26.31 -14.31
CA PHE A 5 0.08 26.37 -15.02
C PHE A 5 1.32 26.01 -14.17
N GLY A 6 1.21 25.89 -12.84
CA GLY A 6 2.35 25.58 -11.97
C GLY A 6 2.77 24.10 -11.97
N LYS A 7 1.82 23.17 -12.05
CA LYS A 7 2.07 21.73 -11.95
C LYS A 7 2.71 21.13 -13.22
N ILE A 8 2.47 21.74 -14.37
CA ILE A 8 3.03 21.28 -15.67
C ILE A 8 4.52 21.62 -15.76
N ARG A 9 4.94 22.77 -15.21
CA ARG A 9 6.34 23.20 -15.19
C ARG A 9 7.23 22.28 -14.35
N GLN A 10 6.70 21.74 -13.25
CA GLN A 10 7.43 20.88 -12.33
C GLN A 10 7.67 19.46 -12.87
N LYS A 11 6.78 18.95 -13.74
CA LYS A 11 6.99 17.66 -14.44
C LYS A 11 7.97 17.78 -15.61
N LEU A 12 7.95 18.91 -16.33
CA LEU A 12 8.91 19.18 -17.41
C LEU A 12 10.34 19.43 -16.90
N SER A 13 10.50 20.12 -15.76
CA SER A 13 11.83 20.31 -15.16
C SER A 13 12.44 18.98 -14.70
N ARG A 14 11.65 18.12 -14.05
CA ARG A 14 12.12 16.80 -13.59
C ARG A 14 12.50 15.85 -14.73
N ALA A 15 11.82 15.93 -15.88
CA ALA A 15 12.18 15.12 -17.04
C ALA A 15 13.51 15.58 -17.68
N GLY A 16 13.77 16.90 -17.69
CA GLY A 16 15.06 17.46 -18.09
C GLY A 16 16.19 17.04 -17.16
N ASP A 17 15.98 17.17 -15.84
CA ASP A 17 16.97 16.81 -14.82
C ASP A 17 17.39 15.32 -14.90
N LYS A 18 16.46 14.41 -15.25
CA LYS A 18 16.78 12.99 -15.44
C LYS A 18 17.64 12.76 -16.69
N MET A 19 17.33 13.44 -17.80
CA MET A 19 18.04 13.26 -19.06
C MET A 19 19.48 13.79 -19.01
N ASP A 20 19.68 14.92 -18.33
CA ASP A 20 21.01 15.53 -18.15
C ASP A 20 21.92 14.63 -17.32
N LYS A 21 21.40 13.99 -16.26
CA LYS A 21 22.16 13.04 -15.43
C LYS A 21 22.52 11.73 -16.15
N TYR A 22 21.69 11.25 -17.08
CA TYR A 22 22.07 10.09 -17.91
C TYR A 22 23.20 10.43 -18.87
N GLN A 23 23.14 11.62 -19.48
CA GLN A 23 24.24 12.10 -20.33
C GLN A 23 25.52 12.27 -19.52
N GLU A 24 25.41 12.78 -18.29
CA GLU A 24 26.52 12.89 -17.35
C GLU A 24 27.13 11.51 -17.06
N ALA A 25 26.34 10.54 -16.61
CA ALA A 25 26.80 9.18 -16.32
C ALA A 25 27.43 8.50 -17.55
N ILE A 26 26.86 8.66 -18.74
CA ILE A 26 27.43 8.14 -20.00
C ILE A 26 28.78 8.79 -20.27
N THR A 27 28.88 10.12 -20.11
CA THR A 27 30.11 10.88 -20.35
C THR A 27 31.23 10.43 -19.40
N PHE A 28 30.93 10.23 -18.12
CA PHE A 28 31.91 9.75 -17.14
C PHE A 28 32.31 8.29 -17.37
N ALA A 29 31.37 7.43 -17.77
CA ALA A 29 31.68 6.06 -18.16
C ALA A 29 32.59 6.00 -19.40
N GLU A 30 32.34 6.85 -20.41
CA GLU A 30 33.19 6.96 -21.61
C GLU A 30 34.57 7.56 -21.29
N ALA A 31 34.67 8.43 -20.29
CA ALA A 31 35.93 9.00 -19.81
C ALA A 31 36.76 8.03 -18.93
N GLY A 32 36.25 6.82 -18.65
CA GLY A 32 36.94 5.83 -17.82
C GLY A 32 36.76 6.02 -16.31
N GLU A 33 35.87 6.93 -15.88
CA GLU A 33 35.49 7.12 -14.48
C GLU A 33 34.23 6.30 -14.15
N SER A 34 34.38 4.97 -14.19
CA SER A 34 33.29 4.03 -13.94
C SER A 34 32.67 4.17 -12.55
N ASP A 35 33.48 4.52 -11.55
CA ASP A 35 33.04 4.59 -10.15
C ASP A 35 32.08 5.76 -9.93
N TYR A 36 32.34 6.93 -10.53
CA TYR A 36 31.48 8.11 -10.45
C TYR A 36 30.17 7.94 -11.24
N ALA A 37 30.25 7.32 -12.43
CA ALA A 37 29.06 6.98 -13.21
C ALA A 37 28.15 6.00 -12.44
N MET A 38 28.75 5.03 -11.74
CA MET A 38 28.03 4.08 -10.93
C MET A 38 27.41 4.72 -9.68
N GLU A 39 28.13 5.64 -9.01
CA GLU A 39 27.63 6.42 -7.87
C GLU A 39 26.44 7.30 -8.27
N THR A 40 26.54 8.01 -9.41
CA THR A 40 25.45 8.87 -9.94
C THR A 40 24.20 8.06 -10.30
N MET A 41 24.37 6.83 -10.80
CA MET A 41 23.25 5.90 -11.04
C MET A 41 22.71 5.30 -9.73
N THR A 42 23.53 5.15 -8.70
CA THR A 42 23.13 4.61 -7.39
C THR A 42 22.31 5.64 -6.61
N GLU A 43 22.69 6.92 -6.67
CA GLU A 43 21.90 8.05 -6.14
C GLU A 43 20.52 8.18 -6.80
N GLN A 44 20.36 7.78 -8.06
CA GLN A 44 19.03 7.71 -8.71
C GLN A 44 18.16 6.57 -8.17
N ARG A 45 18.77 5.49 -7.68
CA ARG A 45 18.06 4.37 -7.04
C ARG A 45 17.46 4.76 -5.69
N GLU A 46 17.96 5.85 -5.09
CA GLU A 46 17.41 6.44 -3.87
C GLU A 46 16.12 7.25 -4.09
N GLU A 47 15.70 7.49 -5.35
CA GLU A 47 14.27 7.64 -5.66
C GLU A 47 13.61 6.25 -5.52
N GLN A 48 13.39 5.83 -4.26
CA GLN A 48 12.96 4.48 -3.85
C GLN A 48 12.06 3.81 -4.89
N GLU A 49 12.60 2.83 -5.62
CA GLU A 49 11.77 1.93 -6.43
C GLU A 49 10.72 1.31 -5.50
N PRO A 50 9.46 1.21 -5.93
CA PRO A 50 8.42 0.76 -5.04
C PRO A 50 8.63 -0.72 -4.71
N THR A 51 8.84 -1.02 -3.43
CA THR A 51 9.14 -2.35 -2.89
C THR A 51 8.01 -2.93 -2.06
N LYS A 52 6.90 -2.20 -1.87
CA LYS A 52 5.81 -2.61 -0.97
C LYS A 52 4.50 -2.91 -1.68
N LEU A 53 3.84 -3.94 -1.19
CA LEU A 53 2.46 -4.31 -1.50
C LEU A 53 1.58 -3.94 -0.29
N LEU A 54 0.71 -2.95 -0.45
CA LEU A 54 -0.29 -2.62 0.58
C LEU A 54 -1.47 -3.58 0.45
N VAL A 55 -1.86 -4.22 1.54
CA VAL A 55 -3.00 -5.16 1.59
C VAL A 55 -4.03 -4.62 2.57
N MET A 56 -5.18 -4.19 2.06
CA MET A 56 -6.27 -3.67 2.88
C MET A 56 -7.21 -4.82 3.30
N GLY A 57 -7.26 -5.05 4.61
CA GLY A 57 -8.17 -6.00 5.23
C GLY A 57 -9.59 -5.45 5.30
N ARG A 58 -10.54 -6.35 5.53
CA ARG A 58 -11.93 -5.98 5.79
C ARG A 58 -12.15 -5.90 7.29
N GLU A 59 -12.45 -4.70 7.77
CA GLU A 59 -12.54 -4.42 9.20
C GLU A 59 -11.26 -4.88 9.91
N SER A 60 -11.36 -5.77 10.89
CA SER A 60 -10.24 -6.34 11.66
C SER A 60 -9.69 -7.65 11.10
N THR A 61 -10.05 -8.04 9.88
CA THR A 61 -9.72 -9.38 9.35
C THR A 61 -9.12 -9.36 7.94
N PHE A 62 -8.28 -10.36 7.66
CA PHE A 62 -7.83 -10.73 6.33
C PHE A 62 -8.38 -12.10 5.99
N SER A 63 -8.99 -12.23 4.82
CA SER A 63 -9.45 -13.53 4.34
C SER A 63 -8.27 -14.42 3.95
N LYS A 64 -8.50 -15.73 3.85
CA LYS A 64 -7.50 -16.64 3.29
C LYS A 64 -7.19 -16.30 1.83
N GLU A 65 -8.21 -15.90 1.08
CA GLU A 65 -8.08 -15.59 -0.35
C GLU A 65 -7.16 -14.39 -0.60
N ILE A 66 -7.30 -13.29 0.17
CA ILE A 66 -6.41 -12.13 0.02
C ILE A 66 -5.00 -12.42 0.54
N ILE A 67 -4.86 -13.21 1.62
CA ILE A 67 -3.55 -13.63 2.14
C ILE A 67 -2.80 -14.42 1.07
N ASP A 68 -3.41 -15.49 0.56
CA ASP A 68 -2.77 -16.35 -0.45
C ASP A 68 -2.37 -15.54 -1.68
N TYR A 69 -3.29 -14.71 -2.19
CA TYR A 69 -3.04 -13.87 -3.36
C TYR A 69 -1.90 -12.87 -3.13
N ALA A 70 -1.93 -12.14 -2.01
CA ALA A 70 -0.94 -11.13 -1.70
C ALA A 70 0.45 -11.75 -1.51
N LEU A 71 0.55 -12.90 -0.85
CA LEU A 71 1.82 -13.60 -0.65
C LEU A 71 2.40 -14.13 -1.97
N GLU A 72 1.56 -14.69 -2.85
CA GLU A 72 2.01 -15.11 -4.17
C GLU A 72 2.52 -13.93 -5.01
N MET A 73 1.81 -12.80 -4.97
CA MET A 73 2.22 -11.58 -5.67
C MET A 73 3.53 -11.02 -5.10
N ALA A 74 3.62 -10.88 -3.78
CA ALA A 74 4.79 -10.37 -3.09
C ALA A 74 6.03 -11.24 -3.36
N GLN A 75 5.88 -12.57 -3.33
CA GLN A 75 6.98 -13.48 -3.62
C GLN A 75 7.53 -13.32 -5.05
N ARG A 76 6.65 -13.21 -6.04
CA ARG A 76 7.06 -13.09 -7.46
C ARG A 76 7.74 -11.77 -7.77
N MET A 77 7.30 -10.70 -7.10
CA MET A 77 7.81 -9.35 -7.30
C MET A 77 8.96 -9.01 -6.34
N SER A 78 9.26 -9.88 -5.37
CA SER A 78 10.18 -9.60 -4.26
C SER A 78 9.78 -8.35 -3.47
N TYR A 79 8.49 -8.21 -3.20
CA TYR A 79 7.93 -7.11 -2.41
C TYR A 79 7.74 -7.49 -0.95
N GLU A 80 7.80 -6.48 -0.10
CA GLU A 80 7.37 -6.53 1.29
C GLU A 80 5.85 -6.35 1.35
N VAL A 81 5.21 -6.93 2.36
CA VAL A 81 3.76 -6.78 2.59
C VAL A 81 3.53 -5.79 3.73
N LEU A 82 2.76 -4.74 3.45
CA LEU A 82 2.21 -3.85 4.46
C LEU A 82 0.72 -4.15 4.58
N ALA A 83 0.31 -4.79 5.67
CA ALA A 83 -1.09 -5.09 5.94
C ALA A 83 -1.76 -3.92 6.67
N LEU A 84 -2.99 -3.56 6.27
CA LEU A 84 -3.72 -2.43 6.83
C LEU A 84 -5.15 -2.85 7.21
N ASN A 85 -5.51 -2.70 8.48
CA ASN A 85 -6.90 -2.76 8.93
C ASN A 85 -7.41 -1.35 9.24
N THR A 86 -8.61 -1.04 8.79
CA THR A 86 -9.26 0.25 9.04
C THR A 86 -10.57 0.07 9.77
N ALA A 87 -10.87 0.99 10.69
CA ALA A 87 -12.18 1.12 11.32
C ALA A 87 -12.72 2.52 11.06
N HIS A 88 -13.98 2.61 10.63
CA HIS A 88 -14.76 3.83 10.38
C HIS A 88 -15.16 4.53 11.69
N LEU A 89 -14.20 4.62 12.61
CA LEU A 89 -14.38 5.18 13.93
C LEU A 89 -13.32 6.24 14.06
N SER A 90 -13.66 7.51 13.89
CA SER A 90 -12.83 8.52 14.54
C SER A 90 -13.01 8.27 16.04
N CYS A 91 -12.02 7.65 16.72
CA CYS A 91 -12.05 7.53 18.19
C CYS A 91 -12.17 8.96 18.83
N GLU A 92 -12.05 10.04 18.02
CA GLU A 92 -12.36 11.44 18.34
C GLU A 92 -13.86 11.83 18.40
N THR A 93 -14.76 11.31 17.55
CA THR A 93 -16.18 11.75 17.50
C THR A 93 -16.99 11.28 18.71
N PHE A 94 -16.52 10.26 19.43
CA PHE A 94 -17.19 9.69 20.62
C PHE A 94 -16.58 10.16 21.95
N LYS A 95 -16.00 11.36 22.01
CA LYS A 95 -15.44 11.98 23.24
C LYS A 95 -16.44 12.09 24.40
N LEU A 96 -17.75 11.93 24.17
CA LEU A 96 -18.81 12.10 25.17
C LEU A 96 -19.14 10.85 26.02
N PHE A 97 -18.67 9.64 25.67
CA PHE A 97 -18.94 8.40 26.43
C PHE A 97 -17.64 7.60 26.66
N SER A 98 -17.01 7.73 27.84
CA SER A 98 -15.58 7.43 28.04
C SER A 98 -15.21 6.00 28.45
N SER A 99 -16.12 5.18 29.00
CA SER A 99 -15.78 3.83 29.50
C SER A 99 -15.90 2.73 28.44
N SER A 100 -16.97 2.74 27.65
CA SER A 100 -17.22 1.72 26.61
C SER A 100 -16.32 1.89 25.37
N ARG A 101 -15.75 3.08 25.17
CA ARG A 101 -14.94 3.47 23.98
C ARG A 101 -13.59 2.77 23.91
N ASN A 102 -12.83 2.78 25.01
CA ASN A 102 -11.52 2.13 25.04
C ASN A 102 -11.69 0.64 24.76
N GLN A 103 -12.76 0.02 25.29
CA GLN A 103 -13.01 -1.40 25.05
C GLN A 103 -13.22 -1.71 23.56
N VAL A 104 -13.95 -0.89 22.80
CA VAL A 104 -14.19 -1.14 21.37
C VAL A 104 -12.95 -0.87 20.50
N CYS A 105 -12.24 0.26 20.70
CA CYS A 105 -11.01 0.52 19.93
C CYS A 105 -9.93 -0.55 20.28
N GLU A 106 -9.82 -1.00 21.55
CA GLU A 106 -8.91 -2.09 21.97
C GLU A 106 -9.33 -3.47 21.44
N GLU A 107 -10.62 -3.79 21.44
CA GLU A 107 -11.14 -5.04 20.88
C GLU A 107 -10.87 -5.11 19.38
N PHE A 108 -11.15 -4.04 18.64
CA PHE A 108 -10.83 -3.96 17.22
C PHE A 108 -9.33 -4.15 16.96
N LYS A 109 -8.47 -3.48 17.75
CA LYS A 109 -7.03 -3.61 17.65
C LYS A 109 -6.57 -5.04 17.93
N SER A 110 -7.05 -5.65 19.02
CA SER A 110 -6.73 -7.01 19.40
C SER A 110 -7.16 -8.04 18.33
N MET A 111 -8.35 -7.87 17.75
CA MET A 111 -8.82 -8.70 16.64
C MET A 111 -7.95 -8.53 15.39
N SER A 112 -7.58 -7.29 15.07
CA SER A 112 -6.74 -6.96 13.93
C SER A 112 -5.35 -7.57 14.06
N GLU A 113 -4.71 -7.42 15.23
CA GLU A 113 -3.40 -8.02 15.52
C GLU A 113 -3.44 -9.54 15.44
N LYS A 114 -4.51 -10.17 15.96
CA LYS A 114 -4.67 -11.63 15.86
C LYS A 114 -4.83 -12.08 14.41
N SER A 115 -5.62 -11.36 13.60
CA SER A 115 -5.77 -11.68 12.18
C SER A 115 -4.47 -11.45 11.41
N ALA A 116 -3.73 -10.39 11.73
CA ALA A 116 -2.44 -10.09 11.12
C ALA A 116 -1.38 -11.11 11.51
N GLY A 117 -1.43 -11.68 12.71
CA GLY A 117 -0.53 -12.75 13.14
C GLY A 117 -0.57 -13.98 12.22
N LEU A 118 -1.76 -14.41 11.80
CA LEU A 118 -1.90 -15.51 10.82
C LEU A 118 -1.28 -15.16 9.46
N PHE A 119 -1.40 -13.90 9.04
CA PHE A 119 -0.82 -13.41 7.80
C PHE A 119 0.71 -13.33 7.92
N GLN A 120 1.21 -12.81 9.04
CA GLN A 120 2.63 -12.70 9.34
C GLN A 120 3.31 -14.08 9.37
N GLU A 121 2.68 -15.08 10.00
CA GLU A 121 3.18 -16.46 10.01
C GLU A 121 3.31 -17.01 8.58
N ALA A 122 2.27 -16.85 7.75
CA ALA A 122 2.28 -17.29 6.36
C ALA A 122 3.31 -16.52 5.49
N ALA A 123 3.54 -15.23 5.78
CA ALA A 123 4.58 -14.43 5.13
C ALA A 123 5.99 -14.91 5.52
N ALA A 124 6.20 -15.20 6.81
CA ALA A 124 7.46 -15.70 7.33
C ALA A 124 7.84 -17.06 6.73
N GLU A 125 6.89 -17.97 6.54
CA GLU A 125 7.10 -19.26 5.86
C GLU A 125 7.64 -19.09 4.43
N LYS A 126 7.34 -17.96 3.78
CA LYS A 126 7.78 -17.63 2.42
C LYS A 126 8.99 -16.69 2.38
N GLY A 127 9.50 -16.27 3.53
CA GLY A 127 10.60 -15.30 3.64
C GLY A 127 10.24 -13.89 3.17
N ILE A 128 8.96 -13.52 3.24
CA ILE A 128 8.46 -12.20 2.81
C ILE A 128 8.45 -11.26 4.03
N PRO A 129 9.11 -10.08 3.97
CA PRO A 129 9.00 -9.08 5.03
C PRO A 129 7.55 -8.61 5.17
N PHE A 130 7.09 -8.49 6.41
CA PHE A 130 5.71 -8.19 6.74
C PHE A 130 5.62 -7.17 7.86
N ASP A 131 4.77 -6.17 7.67
CA ASP A 131 4.40 -5.21 8.70
C ASP A 131 2.87 -5.01 8.73
N HIS A 132 2.34 -4.54 9.86
CA HIS A 132 0.91 -4.37 10.06
C HIS A 132 0.56 -3.06 10.74
N VAL A 133 -0.40 -2.35 10.16
CA VAL A 133 -0.90 -1.08 10.67
C VAL A 133 -2.41 -1.15 10.89
N VAL A 134 -2.85 -0.57 12.01
CA VAL A 134 -4.27 -0.39 12.32
C VAL A 134 -4.58 1.10 12.34
N MET A 135 -5.54 1.53 11.53
CA MET A 135 -5.98 2.92 11.46
C MET A 135 -7.46 3.07 11.82
N PHE A 136 -7.76 4.14 12.57
CA PHE A 136 -9.11 4.49 13.01
C PHE A 136 -9.60 5.69 12.20
N SER A 137 -9.76 5.48 10.89
CA SER A 137 -10.21 6.45 9.91
C SER A 137 -10.94 5.73 8.78
N GLU A 138 -11.61 6.49 7.92
CA GLU A 138 -12.21 5.94 6.70
C GLU A 138 -11.11 5.33 5.80
N PRO A 139 -11.43 4.31 4.97
CA PRO A 139 -10.45 3.60 4.15
C PRO A 139 -9.65 4.51 3.21
N GLU A 140 -10.31 5.50 2.61
CA GLU A 140 -9.68 6.46 1.70
C GLU A 140 -8.69 7.37 2.44
N GLU A 141 -9.07 7.87 3.63
CA GLU A 141 -8.20 8.69 4.47
C GLU A 141 -7.00 7.90 5.00
N ALA A 142 -7.24 6.63 5.37
CA ALA A 142 -6.19 5.71 5.77
C ALA A 142 -5.20 5.48 4.63
N LEU A 143 -5.70 5.22 3.42
CA LEU A 143 -4.89 5.02 2.23
C LEU A 143 -4.06 6.26 1.88
N GLU A 144 -4.65 7.45 1.93
CA GLU A 144 -3.92 8.71 1.72
C GLU A 144 -2.82 8.93 2.76
N SER A 145 -3.09 8.61 4.02
CA SER A 145 -2.13 8.76 5.12
C SER A 145 -0.98 7.77 4.99
N ILE A 146 -1.27 6.50 4.70
CA ILE A 146 -0.27 5.46 4.46
C ILE A 146 0.58 5.80 3.23
N ASN A 147 -0.02 6.23 2.13
CA ASN A 147 0.72 6.64 0.93
C ASN A 147 1.55 7.91 1.15
N ARG A 148 1.24 8.73 2.17
CA ARG A 148 2.08 9.86 2.57
C ARG A 148 3.33 9.41 3.33
N GLU A 149 3.19 8.40 4.19
CA GLU A 149 4.25 7.85 5.04
C GLU A 149 5.15 6.86 4.29
N HIS A 150 4.56 6.05 3.41
CA HIS A 150 5.22 5.02 2.62
C HIS A 150 5.15 5.38 1.13
N LYS A 151 6.24 5.93 0.61
CA LYS A 151 6.35 6.34 -0.81
C LYS A 151 6.74 5.21 -1.76
N ASP A 152 7.06 4.06 -1.19
CA ASP A 152 7.55 2.83 -1.83
C ASP A 152 6.43 1.80 -2.08
N ILE A 153 5.16 2.18 -1.98
CA ILE A 153 4.02 1.30 -2.28
C ILE A 153 3.78 1.22 -3.79
N ALA A 154 3.92 0.03 -4.37
CA ALA A 154 3.67 -0.24 -5.78
C ALA A 154 2.18 -0.43 -6.06
N PHE A 155 1.54 -1.30 -5.26
CA PHE A 155 0.18 -1.75 -5.47
C PHE A 155 -0.61 -1.81 -4.17
N VAL A 156 -1.92 -1.66 -4.31
CA VAL A 156 -2.90 -1.85 -3.24
C VAL A 156 -3.78 -3.02 -3.60
N VAL A 157 -3.86 -4.02 -2.72
CA VAL A 157 -4.76 -5.18 -2.84
C VAL A 157 -5.88 -5.01 -1.82
N SER A 158 -7.13 -5.13 -2.26
CA SER A 158 -8.30 -5.08 -1.37
C SER A 158 -9.35 -6.11 -1.77
N GLU A 159 -10.18 -6.49 -0.80
CA GLU A 159 -11.38 -7.28 -1.05
C GLU A 159 -12.62 -6.40 -1.09
N SER A 160 -13.54 -6.71 -2.01
CA SER A 160 -14.93 -6.26 -1.91
C SER A 160 -15.87 -7.45 -1.78
N VAL A 161 -16.98 -7.22 -1.09
CA VAL A 161 -18.17 -8.07 -1.18
C VAL A 161 -19.15 -7.37 -2.09
N GLU A 162 -19.52 -8.01 -3.20
CA GLU A 162 -20.71 -7.60 -3.93
C GLU A 162 -21.91 -7.85 -3.02
N ASP A 163 -22.50 -6.79 -2.46
CA ASP A 163 -23.88 -6.85 -2.01
C ASP A 163 -24.75 -6.88 -3.27
N ARG A 164 -25.32 -8.04 -3.63
CA ARG A 164 -26.27 -8.15 -4.74
C ARG A 164 -27.61 -7.51 -4.35
N GLY A 165 -27.60 -6.22 -4.06
CA GLY A 165 -28.76 -5.36 -4.21
C GLY A 165 -28.96 -5.08 -5.70
N GLU A 166 -30.03 -5.64 -6.28
CA GLU A 166 -30.57 -5.30 -7.62
C GLU A 166 -30.00 -6.00 -8.88
N SER A 167 -29.50 -7.22 -8.81
CA SER A 167 -29.30 -8.00 -10.05
C SER A 167 -29.68 -9.47 -9.89
N ARG A 168 -30.95 -9.72 -10.28
CA ARG A 168 -31.59 -10.96 -10.75
C ARG A 168 -31.13 -12.29 -10.13
N ILE A 169 -32.11 -12.90 -9.46
CA ILE A 169 -32.16 -14.28 -8.98
C ILE A 169 -31.86 -15.24 -10.14
N GLU A 170 -30.69 -15.88 -10.13
CA GLU A 170 -30.49 -17.24 -10.65
C GLU A 170 -29.55 -18.02 -9.70
N GLU A 171 -30.15 -19.02 -9.04
CA GLU A 171 -29.60 -20.29 -8.54
C GLU A 171 -28.22 -20.33 -7.82
N GLY A 172 -28.28 -20.38 -6.48
CA GLY A 172 -27.39 -21.26 -5.69
C GLY A 172 -25.94 -20.82 -5.45
N GLU A 173 -25.61 -19.54 -5.59
CA GLU A 173 -24.22 -19.09 -5.65
C GLU A 173 -23.61 -18.70 -4.29
N ARG A 174 -22.46 -19.30 -3.97
CA ARG A 174 -21.53 -18.86 -2.92
C ARG A 174 -21.24 -17.36 -3.10
N LEU A 175 -21.24 -16.59 -2.00
CA LEU A 175 -20.76 -15.21 -1.97
C LEU A 175 -19.40 -15.14 -2.69
N ARG A 176 -19.36 -14.55 -3.88
CA ARG A 176 -18.10 -14.37 -4.61
C ARG A 176 -17.36 -13.20 -3.98
N ARG A 177 -16.19 -13.47 -3.39
CA ARG A 177 -15.27 -12.43 -2.93
C ARG A 177 -14.46 -11.96 -4.12
N ASN A 178 -14.51 -10.67 -4.42
CA ASN A 178 -13.74 -10.08 -5.50
C ASN A 178 -12.46 -9.46 -4.92
N LEU A 179 -11.31 -9.76 -5.54
CA LEU A 179 -10.02 -9.15 -5.23
C LEU A 179 -9.74 -8.04 -6.24
N TYR A 180 -9.38 -6.87 -5.74
CA TYR A 180 -9.02 -5.71 -6.55
C TYR A 180 -7.55 -5.39 -6.33
N VAL A 181 -6.86 -5.03 -7.42
CA VAL A 181 -5.47 -4.59 -7.38
C VAL A 181 -5.37 -3.27 -8.12
N TYR A 182 -4.86 -2.26 -7.44
CA TYR A 182 -4.66 -0.91 -7.96
C TYR A 182 -3.18 -0.58 -7.99
N SER A 183 -2.71 0.08 -9.05
CA SER A 183 -1.37 0.64 -9.13
C SER A 183 -1.38 2.07 -8.58
N MET A 184 -0.35 2.43 -7.82
CA MET A 184 -0.13 3.80 -7.37
C MET A 184 0.65 4.54 -8.47
N VAL A 185 0.01 5.43 -9.23
CA VAL A 185 0.60 6.18 -10.37
C VAL A 185 0.51 7.68 -10.19
#